data_AF-A0A0B5QNN0-F1
#
_entry.id   AF-A0A0B5QNN0-F1
#
_cell.length_a   1.000
_cell.length_b   1.000
_cell.length_c   1.000
_cell.angle_alpha   90.00
_cell.angle_beta   90.00
_cell.angle_gamma   90.00
#
_symmetry.space_group_name_H-M   'P 1'
#
loop_
_entity.id
_entity.type
_entity.pdbx_description
1 polymer ?
#
loop_
_entity_poly.entity_id
_entity_poly.type
_entity_poly.pdbx_seq_one_letter_code
_entity_poly.pdbx_strand_id
1 'polypeptide(L)' 'MEVNELINLIVNNGFPVAVSAYLLIRLEKQIVSLSNSINKLNTIISAKLGVAIDTEISVKN' A
#
# COMPACT_ATOMS: atom_id res chain seq x y z
N MET A 1 4.17 -1.49 38.52
CA MET A 1 5.05 -1.63 37.34
C MET A 1 6.18 -0.65 37.53
N GLU A 2 7.39 -1.14 37.70
CA GLU A 2 8.55 -0.26 37.86
C GLU A 2 8.84 0.42 36.53
N VAL A 3 9.28 1.68 36.55
CA VAL A 3 9.57 2.45 35.32
C VAL A 3 10.55 1.70 34.40
N ASN A 4 11.41 0.87 34.98
CA ASN A 4 12.38 0.03 34.27
C ASN A 4 11.74 -1.06 33.39
N GLU A 5 10.64 -1.69 33.83
CA GLU A 5 9.91 -2.66 33.01
C GLU A 5 9.23 -1.99 31.81
N LEU A 6 8.66 -0.80 32.02
CA LEU A 6 8.07 -0.02 30.95
C LEU A 6 9.13 0.37 29.89
N ILE A 7 10.31 0.82 30.33
CA ILE A 7 11.44 1.13 29.45
C ILE A 7 11.87 -0.12 28.66
N ASN A 8 12.02 -1.27 29.32
CA ASN A 8 12.40 -2.53 28.64
C ASN A 8 11.39 -2.97 27.58
N LEU A 9 10.08 -2.82 27.85
CA LEU A 9 9.03 -3.12 26.87
C LEU A 9 9.09 -2.19 25.66
N ILE A 10 9.31 -0.89 25.88
CA ILE A 10 9.43 0.09 24.79
C ILE A 10 10.69 -0.18 23.97
N VAL A 11 11.83 -0.47 24.60
CA VAL A 11 13.10 -0.74 23.90
C VAL A 11 13.02 -2.03 23.08
N ASN A 12 12.46 -3.10 23.66
CA ASN A 12 12.37 -4.40 22.98
C ASN A 12 11.37 -4.38 21.82
N ASN A 13 10.27 -3.61 21.94
CA ASN A 13 9.26 -3.49 20.90
C ASN A 13 9.54 -2.34 19.92
N GLY A 14 10.40 -1.39 20.28
CA GLY A 14 10.70 -0.22 19.47
C GLY A 14 11.37 -0.57 18.14
N PHE A 15 12.28 -1.55 18.13
CA PHE A 15 12.93 -2.00 16.90
C PHE A 15 11.95 -2.69 15.93
N PRO A 16 11.18 -3.73 16.34
CA PRO A 16 10.15 -4.30 15.49
C PRO A 16 9.14 -3.28 14.98
N VAL A 17 8.71 -2.34 15.84
CA VAL A 17 7.76 -1.28 15.45
C VAL A 17 8.35 -0.35 14.40
N ALA A 18 9.60 0.09 14.56
CA ALA A 18 10.26 0.94 13.57
C ALA A 18 10.42 0.22 12.22
N VAL A 19 10.78 -1.06 12.23
CA VAL A 19 10.88 -1.89 11.03
C VAL A 19 9.51 -2.04 10.37
N SER A 20 8.45 -2.36 11.14
CA SER A 20 7.09 -2.46 10.63
C SER A 20 6.62 -1.14 10.02
N ALA A 21 6.85 0.00 10.68
CA ALA A 21 6.49 1.31 10.15
C ALA A 21 7.19 1.60 8.81
N TYR A 22 8.50 1.34 8.73
CA TYR A 22 9.25 1.49 7.48
C TYR A 22 8.71 0.59 6.36
N LEU A 23 8.40 -0.68 6.68
CA LEU A 23 7.85 -1.63 5.72
C LEU A 23 6.48 -1.19 5.21
N LEU A 24 5.60 -0.71 6.08
CA LEU A 24 4.28 -0.21 5.70
C LEU A 24 4.39 0.97 4.72
N ILE A 25 5.24 1.96 5.03
CA ILE A 25 5.49 3.11 4.15
C ILE A 25 6.05 2.65 2.81
N ARG A 26 6.96 1.67 2.81
CA ARG A 26 7.54 1.12 1.58
C ARG A 26 6.49 0.36 0.76
N LEU A 27 5.64 -0.43 1.41
CA LEU A 27 4.59 -1.21 0.74
C LEU A 27 3.55 -0.30 0.09
N GLU A 28 3.13 0.77 0.77
CA GLU A 28 2.21 1.78 0.22
C GLU A 28 2.73 2.32 -1.12
N LYS A 29 4.00 2.73 -1.18
CA LYS A 29 4.64 3.22 -2.40
C LYS A 29 4.59 2.19 -3.53
N GLN A 30 4.81 0.91 -3.23
CA GLN A 30 4.79 -0.16 -4.23
C GLN A 30 3.37 -0.41 -4.76
N ILE A 31 2.36 -0.37 -3.88
CA ILE A 31 0.95 -0.54 -4.26
C ILE A 31 0.50 0.61 -5.18
N VAL A 32 0.85 1.85 -4.84
CA VAL A 32 0.54 3.02 -5.68
C VAL A 32 1.23 2.90 -7.05
N SER A 33 2.51 2.52 -7.08
CA SER A 33 3.24 2.29 -8.34
C SER A 33 2.59 1.20 -9.21
N LEU A 34 2.13 0.11 -8.58
CA LEU A 34 1.43 -0.97 -9.28
C LEU A 34 0.09 -0.50 -9.85
N SER A 35 -0.71 0.21 -9.05
CA SER A 35 -1.99 0.78 -9.50
C SER A 35 -1.80 1.72 -10.70
N ASN A 36 -0.80 2.60 -10.64
CA ASN A 36 -0.45 3.48 -11.76
C ASN A 36 -0.04 2.70 -13.01
N SER A 37 0.73 1.62 -12.85
CA SER A 37 1.15 0.77 -13.96
C SER A 37 -0.04 0.07 -14.63
N ILE A 38 -1.00 -0.42 -13.83
CA ILE A 38 -2.25 -1.03 -14.32
C ILE A 38 -3.10 0.01 -15.06
N ASN A 39 -3.30 1.20 -14.50
CA ASN A 39 -4.06 2.27 -15.14
C ASN A 39 -3.44 2.71 -16.47
N LYS A 40 -2.10 2.82 -16.51
CA LYS A 40 -1.37 3.13 -17.74
C LYS A 40 -1.54 2.03 -18.78
N LEU A 41 -1.46 0.76 -18.38
CA LEU A 41 -1.70 -0.37 -19.28
C LEU A 41 -3.13 -0.34 -19.83
N ASN A 42 -4.13 -0.14 -18.97
CA ASN A 42 -5.53 -0.07 -19.37
C ASN A 42 -5.78 1.08 -20.36
N THR A 43 -5.15 2.24 -20.13
CA THR A 43 -5.19 3.39 -21.05
C THR A 43 -4.59 3.05 -22.41
N ILE A 44 -3.43 2.39 -22.44
CA ILE A 44 -2.78 1.97 -23.69
C ILE A 44 -3.64 0.97 -24.45
N ILE A 45 -4.24 0.01 -23.76
CA ILE A 45 -5.13 -0.99 -24.36
C ILE A 45 -6.38 -0.32 -24.93
N SER A 46 -7.03 0.55 -24.16
CA SER A 46 -8.21 1.32 -24.59
C SER A 46 -7.90 2.16 -25.83
N ALA A 47 -6.78 2.89 -25.81
CA ALA A 47 -6.33 3.71 -26.94
C ALA A 47 -6.00 2.88 -28.18
N LYS A 48 -5.40 1.69 -28.02
CA LYS A 48 -5.07 0.80 -29.14
C LYS A 48 -6.29 0.10 -29.73
N LEU A 49 -7.31 -0.19 -28.93
CA LEU A 49 -8.53 -0.88 -29.36
C LEU A 49 -9.64 0.08 -29.82
N GLY A 50 -9.51 1.39 -29.56
CA GLY A 50 -10.56 2.38 -29.87
C GLY A 50 -11.82 2.20 -29.02
N VAL A 51 -11.74 1.43 -27.93
CA VAL A 51 -12.82 1.15 -27.00
C VAL A 51 -12.41 1.68 -25.63
N ALA A 52 -13.21 2.56 -25.04
CA ALA A 52 -13.04 2.94 -23.64
C ALA A 52 -13.33 1.72 -22.76
N ILE A 53 -12.32 1.21 -22.04
CA ILE A 53 -12.54 0.15 -21.06
C ILE A 53 -13.08 0.80 -19.78
N ASP A 54 -14.40 0.92 -19.69
CA ASP A 54 -15.09 1.33 -18.46
C ASP A 54 -14.83 0.27 -17.39
N THR A 55 -13.93 0.59 -16.46
CA THR A 55 -13.56 -0.31 -15.35
C THR A 55 -14.49 -0.12 -14.16
N GLU A 56 -15.71 0.36 -14.41
CA GLU A 56 -16.71 0.53 -13.36
C GLU A 56 -17.20 -0.85 -12.93
N ILE A 57 -16.66 -1.32 -11.80
CA ILE A 57 -17.23 -2.45 -11.09
C ILE A 57 -18.60 -1.98 -10.63
N SER A 58 -19.63 -2.34 -11.40
CA SER A 58 -21.04 -2.16 -11.06
C SER A 58 -21.34 -2.93 -9.77
N VAL A 59 -21.03 -2.33 -8.62
CA VAL A 59 -21.59 -2.71 -7.33
C VAL A 59 -23.05 -2.25 -7.37
N LYS A 60 -23.92 -3.08 -7.94
CA LYS A 60 -25.36 -2.92 -7.75
C LYS A 60 -25.66 -3.33 -6.30
N ASN A 61 -26.04 -2.33 -5.52
CA ASN A 61 -26.65 -2.48 -4.21
C ASN A 61 -27.87 -3.40 -4.25
#